data_AF-A0A3B0ZUI9-F1
#
_entry.id   AF-A0A3B0ZUI9-F1
#
_cell.length_a   1.000
_cell.length_b   1.000
_cell.length_c   1.000
_cell.angle_alpha   90.00
_cell.angle_beta   90.00
_cell.angle_gamma   90.00
#
_symmetry.space_group_name_H-M   'P 1'
#
loop_
_entity.id
_entity.type
_entity.pdbx_description
1 polymer ?
#
loop_
_entity_poly.entity_id
_entity_poly.type
_entity_poly.pdbx_seq_one_letter_code
_entity_poly.pdbx_strand_id
1 'polypeptide(L)' 'MLVNNPDIGKGADEVSPGLLSHSIESHVIYYKRQGDDIVIVRVLHKRMLPDKHL' A
#
# COMPACT_ATOMS: atom_id res chain seq x y z
N MET A 1 10.51 0.24 -9.03
CA MET A 1 9.31 1.07 -9.27
C MET A 1 8.90 1.81 -8.02
N LEU A 2 8.32 1.16 -6.99
CA LEU A 2 7.83 1.85 -5.78
C LEU A 2 8.88 2.73 -5.10
N VAL A 3 10.12 2.25 -4.90
CA VAL A 3 11.22 3.06 -4.32
C VAL A 3 11.48 4.32 -5.17
N ASN A 4 11.53 4.19 -6.50
CA ASN A 4 11.94 5.25 -7.43
C ASN A 4 10.98 6.44 -7.54
N ASN A 5 9.72 6.33 -7.08
CA ASN A 5 8.73 7.41 -7.14
C ASN A 5 7.67 7.15 -6.06
N PRO A 6 7.88 7.58 -4.81
CA PRO A 6 6.72 6.43 -3.46
C PRO A 6 5.27 6.91 -3.43
N ASP A 7 4.94 7.90 -4.26
CA ASP A 7 3.63 8.57 -4.31
C ASP A 7 2.72 8.03 -5.43
N ILE A 8 3.16 6.99 -6.16
CA ILE A 8 2.32 6.22 -7.10
C ILE A 8 1.30 5.29 -6.42
N GLY A 9 1.22 5.33 -5.09
CA GLY A 9 0.25 4.60 -4.29
C GLY A 9 -0.99 5.43 -3.99
N LYS A 10 -2.16 4.80 -3.99
CA LYS A 10 -3.40 5.40 -3.49
C LYS A 10 -3.32 5.50 -1.97
N GLY A 11 -3.66 6.66 -1.40
CA GLY A 11 -3.86 6.84 0.03
C GLY A 11 -4.83 5.80 0.61
N ALA A 12 -4.48 5.32 1.80
CA ALA A 12 -5.22 4.34 2.60
C ALA A 12 -5.27 4.78 4.07
N ASP A 13 -5.41 6.09 4.30
CA ASP A 13 -5.46 6.73 5.62
C ASP A 13 -6.64 6.25 6.47
N GLU A 14 -7.71 5.74 5.83
CA GLU A 14 -8.82 5.03 6.47
C GLU A 14 -8.40 3.74 7.20
N VAL A 15 -7.24 3.17 6.83
CA VAL A 15 -6.64 2.01 7.49
C VAL A 15 -5.54 2.43 8.47
N SER A 16 -4.70 3.40 8.10
CA SER A 16 -3.69 3.98 9.00
C SER A 16 -3.12 5.29 8.42
N PRO A 17 -2.96 6.38 9.20
CA PRO A 17 -2.42 7.65 8.70
C PRO A 17 -1.06 7.52 8.00
N GLY A 18 -0.92 8.11 6.81
CA GLY A 18 0.27 8.03 5.97
C GLY A 18 0.51 6.65 5.34
N LEU A 19 -0.49 5.78 5.28
CA LEU A 19 -0.42 4.50 4.58
C LEU A 19 -0.77 4.68 3.10
N LEU A 20 0.08 4.13 2.24
CA LEU A 20 -0.10 4.10 0.79
C LEU A 20 -0.31 2.66 0.33
N SER A 21 -1.09 2.50 -0.74
CA SER A 21 -1.46 1.20 -1.31
C SER A 21 -1.20 1.17 -2.83
N HIS A 22 -0.57 0.11 -3.33
CA HIS A 22 -0.30 -0.04 -4.76
C HIS A 22 -0.58 -1.46 -5.25
N SER A 23 -1.38 -1.57 -6.31
CA SER A 23 -1.86 -2.85 -6.85
C SER A 23 -0.95 -3.36 -7.96
N ILE A 24 -0.45 -4.59 -7.83
CA ILE A 24 0.34 -5.30 -8.83
C ILE A 24 -0.35 -6.62 -9.14
N GLU A 25 -0.94 -6.72 -10.34
CA GLU A 25 -1.71 -7.86 -10.86
C GLU A 25 -2.84 -8.38 -9.95
N SER A 26 -2.50 -9.26 -9.01
CA SER A 26 -3.41 -9.89 -8.06
C SER A 26 -3.04 -9.62 -6.60
N HIS A 27 -2.00 -8.83 -6.36
CA HIS A 27 -1.54 -8.40 -5.05
C HIS A 27 -1.69 -6.89 -4.86
N VAL A 28 -1.78 -6.46 -3.60
CA VAL A 28 -1.76 -5.07 -3.18
C VAL A 28 -0.70 -4.93 -2.09
N ILE A 29 0.24 -4.01 -2.31
CA ILE A 29 1.33 -3.69 -1.40
C ILE A 29 0.92 -2.46 -0.60
N TYR A 30 0.89 -2.59 0.72
CA TYR A 30 0.66 -1.50 1.67
C TYR A 30 2.01 -1.07 2.28
N TYR A 31 2.32 0.21 2.24
CA TYR A 31 3.62 0.75 2.64
C TYR A 31 3.54 2.20 3.15
N LYS A 32 4.62 2.71 3.74
CA LYS A 32 4.76 4.14 4.11
C LYS A 32 6.08 4.70 3.59
N ARG A 33 6.11 5.99 3.17
CA ARG A 33 7.34 6.77 2.95
C ARG A 33 8.11 6.86 4.29
N GLN A 34 9.43 6.64 4.30
CA GLN A 34 10.29 6.86 5.46
C GLN A 34 11.58 7.58 5.02
N GLY A 35 11.51 8.91 4.91
CA GLY A 35 12.55 9.66 4.19
C GLY A 35 12.58 9.23 2.72
N ASP A 36 13.76 8.89 2.21
CA ASP A 36 13.96 8.38 0.85
C ASP A 36 13.55 6.89 0.70
N ASP A 37 13.36 6.17 1.81
CA ASP A 37 13.03 4.74 1.87
C ASP A 37 11.52 4.44 1.94
N ILE A 38 11.16 3.15 1.89
CA ILE A 38 9.82 2.64 2.22
C ILE A 38 9.84 1.51 3.24
N VAL A 39 8.89 1.57 4.17
CA VAL A 39 8.52 0.41 5.00
C VAL A 39 7.35 -0.30 4.33
N ILE A 40 7.55 -1.54 3.91
CA ILE A 40 6.47 -2.42 3.48
C ILE A 40 5.73 -2.93 4.72
N VAL A 41 4.49 -2.48 4.91
CA VAL A 41 3.64 -2.85 6.05
C VAL A 41 2.96 -4.19 5.81
N ARG A 42 2.48 -4.44 4.59
CA ARG A 42 1.88 -5.73 4.20
C ARG A 42 1.85 -5.94 2.70
N VAL A 43 1.86 -7.19 2.26
CA VAL A 43 1.40 -7.60 0.93
C VAL A 43 0.16 -8.47 1.10
N LEU A 44 -0.91 -8.16 0.35
CA LEU A 44 -2.18 -8.88 0.38
C LEU A 44 -2.58 -9.35 -1.02
N HIS A 45 -3.25 -10.50 -1.12
CA HIS A 45 -3.94 -10.88 -2.36
C HIS A 45 -5.26 -10.11 -2.49
N LYS A 46 -5.66 -9.70 -3.70
CA LYS A 46 -6.82 -8.81 -3.98
C LYS A 46 -8.21 -9.37 -3.59
N ARG A 47 -8.28 -10.61 -3.08
CA ARG A 47 -9.46 -11.22 -2.44
C ARG A 47 -9.53 -10.98 -0.92
N MET A 48 -8.47 -10.45 -0.31
CA MET A 48 -8.32 -10.22 1.14
C MET A 48 -8.30 -8.72 1.51
N LEU A 49 -8.78 -7.85 0.61
CA LEU A 49 -8.84 -6.41 0.85
C LEU A 49 -9.96 -6.09 1.86
N PRO A 50 -9.79 -5.10 2.76
CA PRO A 50 -10.79 -4.76 3.78
C PRO A 50 -12.20 -4.60 3.20
N ASP A 51 -12.35 -3.84 2.12
CA ASP A 51 -13.60 -3.51 1.40
C ASP A 51 -14.41 -4.72 0.89
N LYS A 52 -13.94 -5.95 1.11
CA LYS A 52 -14.59 -7.23 0.73
C LYS A 52 -14.97 -8.10 1.94
N HIS A 53 -14.65 -7.64 3.15
CA HIS A 53 -14.84 -8.32 4.44
C HIS A 53 -15.22 -7.32 5.56
N LEU A 54 -15.74 -6.15 5.19
CA LEU A 54 -16.39 -5.16 6.07
C LEU A 54 -17.91 -5.35 6.05
#